data_AF-A0A941XZH6-F1
#
_entry.id   AF-A0A941XZH6-F1
#
_cell.length_a   1.000
_cell.length_b   1.000
_cell.length_c   1.000
_cell.angle_alpha   90.00
_cell.angle_beta   90.00
_cell.angle_gamma   90.00
#
_symmetry.space_group_name_H-M   'P 1'
#
loop_
_entity.id
_entity.type
_entity.pdbx_description
1 polymer ?
#
loop_
_entity_poly.entity_id
_entity_poly.type
_entity_poly.pdbx_seq_one_letter_code
_entity_poly.pdbx_strand_id
1 'polypeptide(L)' 'MTDHEPPKRGQEFMHSSFQRQLPDGTQGFAVMKVTAVRRGEVFYTYADSPTNKGDWRMPIENWIKRYGTAASRP' A
#
# COMPACT_ATOMS: atom_id res chain seq x y z
N MET A 1 -22.23 4.58 6.74
CA MET A 1 -20.87 5.14 6.63
C MET A 1 -19.96 3.93 6.65
N THR A 2 -19.25 3.64 5.56
CA THR A 2 -18.32 2.52 5.53
C THR A 2 -17.19 2.88 6.48
N ASP A 3 -17.09 2.20 7.62
CA ASP A 3 -15.98 2.34 8.56
C ASP A 3 -14.71 1.84 7.88
N HIS A 4 -14.11 2.70 7.06
CA HIS A 4 -12.79 2.44 6.53
C HIS A 4 -11.81 2.58 7.69
N GLU A 5 -11.36 1.44 8.22
CA GLU A 5 -10.30 1.45 9.21
C GLU A 5 -9.09 2.22 8.65
N PRO A 6 -8.51 3.13 9.44
CA PRO A 6 -7.32 3.85 9.03
C PRO A 6 -6.17 2.85 8.78
N PRO A 7 -5.30 3.12 7.79
CA PRO A 7 -4.18 2.24 7.48
C PRO A 7 -3.27 2.06 8.70
N LYS A 8 -2.78 0.84 8.88
CA LYS A 8 -1.91 0.45 9.99
C LYS A 8 -0.50 0.19 9.47
N ARG A 9 0.52 0.50 10.26
CA ARG A 9 1.91 0.13 9.92
C ARG A 9 2.01 -1.39 9.79
N GLY A 10 2.72 -1.86 8.78
CA GLY A 10 2.86 -3.28 8.43
C GLY A 10 1.70 -3.83 7.59
N GLN A 11 0.64 -3.05 7.37
CA GLN A 11 -0.47 -3.47 6.54
C GLN A 11 -0.02 -3.62 5.09
N GLU A 12 -0.28 -4.79 4.53
CA GLU A 12 -0.02 -5.08 3.12
C GLU A 12 -1.26 -4.83 2.27
N PHE A 13 -1.05 -4.43 1.02
CA PHE A 13 -2.11 -4.21 0.04
C PHE A 13 -1.60 -4.42 -1.38
N MET A 14 -2.49 -4.84 -2.28
CA MET A 14 -2.19 -4.99 -3.71
C MET A 14 -3.08 -4.05 -4.50
N HIS A 15 -2.53 -3.35 -5.49
CA HIS A 15 -3.35 -2.46 -6.33
C HIS A 15 -2.83 -2.47 -7.77
N SER A 16 -3.74 -2.31 -8.74
CA SER A 16 -3.41 -2.34 -10.17
C SER A 16 -2.44 -1.25 -10.62
N SER A 17 -2.35 -0.16 -9.86
CA SER A 17 -1.34 0.88 -10.08
C SER A 17 0.09 0.45 -9.76
N PHE A 18 0.28 -0.68 -9.06
CA PHE A 18 1.59 -1.22 -8.73
C PHE A 18 1.74 -2.58 -9.42
N GLN A 19 2.25 -2.53 -10.64
CA GLN A 19 2.65 -3.71 -11.38
C GLN A 19 4.16 -3.84 -11.32
N ARG A 20 4.66 -5.06 -11.25
CA ARG A 20 6.07 -5.36 -11.36
C ARG A 20 6.26 -6.40 -12.45
N GLN A 21 7.26 -6.16 -13.28
CA GLN A 21 7.70 -7.15 -14.26
C GLN A 21 8.44 -8.26 -13.51
N LEU A 22 7.93 -9.46 -13.58
CA LEU A 22 8.55 -10.67 -13.07
C LEU A 22 9.66 -11.14 -14.02
N PRO A 23 10.61 -11.97 -13.55
CA PRO A 23 11.72 -12.45 -14.37
C PRO A 23 11.30 -13.23 -15.62
N ASP A 24 10.09 -13.78 -15.61
CA ASP A 24 9.47 -14.50 -16.74
C ASP A 24 8.78 -13.57 -17.76
N GLY A 25 8.89 -12.25 -17.58
CA GLY A 25 8.30 -11.23 -18.44
C GLY A 25 6.83 -10.92 -18.15
N THR A 26 6.20 -11.62 -17.21
CA THR A 26 4.81 -11.33 -16.81
C THR A 26 4.72 -10.08 -15.93
N GLN A 27 3.59 -9.38 -15.98
CA GLN A 27 3.33 -8.22 -15.12
C GLN A 27 2.40 -8.63 -13.97
N GLY A 28 3.01 -9.07 -12.87
CA GLY A 28 2.28 -9.38 -11.63
C GLY A 28 1.89 -8.10 -10.88
N PHE A 29 0.79 -8.16 -10.13
CA PHE A 29 0.51 -7.12 -9.13
C PHE A 29 1.56 -7.20 -8.02
N ALA A 30 2.18 -6.07 -7.70
CA ALA A 30 3.12 -5.97 -6.60
C ALA A 30 2.36 -5.83 -5.27
N VAL A 31 2.85 -6.52 -4.25
CA VAL A 31 2.42 -6.31 -2.86
C VAL A 31 3.14 -5.08 -2.33
N MET A 32 2.38 -4.16 -1.77
CA MET A 32 2.87 -2.96 -1.09
C MET A 32 2.69 -3.14 0.42
N LYS A 33 3.53 -2.51 1.23
CA LYS A 33 3.41 -2.45 2.70
C LYS A 33 3.40 -1.02 3.20
N VAL A 34 2.53 -0.71 4.15
CA VAL A 34 2.55 0.57 4.88
C VAL A 34 3.72 0.58 5.86
N THR A 35 4.66 1.49 5.69
CA THR A 35 5.85 1.60 6.53
C THR A 35 5.64 2.51 7.73
N ALA A 36 4.81 3.56 7.60
CA ALA A 36 4.45 4.45 8.68
C ALA A 36 3.14 5.20 8.39
N VAL A 37 2.44 5.61 9.45
CA VAL A 37 1.33 6.57 9.37
C VAL A 37 1.62 7.67 10.37
N ARG A 38 1.81 8.90 9.88
CA ARG A 38 2.16 10.05 10.73
C ARG A 38 1.69 11.35 10.11
N ARG A 39 1.24 12.29 10.94
CA ARG A 39 0.77 13.63 10.53
C ARG A 39 -0.30 13.61 9.42
N GLY A 40 -1.21 12.63 9.44
CA GLY A 40 -2.24 12.51 8.40
C GLY A 40 -1.72 11.99 7.06
N GLU A 41 -0.46 11.55 6.97
CA GLU A 41 0.13 10.94 5.78
C GLU A 41 0.42 9.45 6.04
N VAL A 42 0.21 8.65 5.00
CA VAL A 42 0.52 7.23 4.91
C VAL A 42 1.75 7.07 4.06
N PHE A 43 2.77 6.42 4.60
CA PHE A 43 4.01 6.10 3.92
C PHE A 43 4.00 4.61 3.61
N TYR A 44 4.34 4.23 2.38
CA TYR A 44 4.32 2.83 1.94
C TYR A 44 5.43 2.54 0.93
N THR A 45 5.82 1.29 0.82
CA THR A 45 6.84 0.79 -0.13
C THR A 45 6.45 -0.60 -0.65
N TYR A 46 7.23 -1.18 -1.56
CA TYR A 46 7.08 -2.58 -1.95
C TYR A 46 7.30 -3.49 -0.73
N ALA A 47 6.50 -4.54 -0.58
CA ALA A 47 6.59 -5.45 0.56
C ALA A 47 7.98 -6.11 0.66
N ASP A 48 8.56 -6.47 -0.47
CA ASP A 48 9.89 -7.07 -0.60
C ASP A 48 11.04 -6.06 -0.60
N SER A 49 10.76 -4.76 -0.48
CA SER A 49 11.82 -3.75 -0.38
C SER A 49 12.67 -4.01 0.88
N PRO A 50 14.01 -4.09 0.75
CA PRO A 50 14.92 -4.25 1.89
C PRO A 50 14.97 -2.98 2.76
N THR A 51 14.48 -1.85 2.25
CA THR A 51 14.35 -0.62 3.02
C THR A 51 12.96 -0.51 3.64
N ASN A 52 12.91 -0.16 4.93
CA ASN A 52 11.65 0.21 5.60
C ASN A 52 11.32 1.71 5.41
N LYS A 53 11.94 2.36 4.43
CA LYS A 53 11.63 3.75 4.08
C LYS A 53 10.39 3.72 3.18
N GLY A 54 9.38 4.53 3.49
CA GLY A 54 8.24 4.68 2.60
C GLY A 54 8.66 5.49 1.37
N ASP A 55 8.91 4.81 0.26
CA ASP A 55 9.27 5.43 -1.00
C ASP A 55 8.11 6.24 -1.60
N TRP A 56 6.87 5.87 -1.23
CA TRP A 56 5.66 6.61 -1.55
C TRP A 56 4.99 7.14 -0.29
N ARG A 57 4.32 8.30 -0.44
CA ARG A 57 3.47 8.89 0.59
C ARG A 57 2.18 9.44 0.02
N MET A 58 1.11 9.42 0.82
CA MET A 58 -0.20 9.95 0.43
C MET A 58 -0.98 10.40 1.68
N PRO A 59 -1.82 11.46 1.59
CA PRO A 59 -2.75 11.78 2.68
C PRO A 59 -3.68 10.61 3.01
N ILE A 60 -3.99 10.40 4.30
CA ILE A 60 -4.83 9.28 4.77
C ILE A 60 -6.17 9.23 4.04
N GLU A 61 -6.83 10.37 3.85
CA GLU A 61 -8.12 10.42 3.16
C GLU A 61 -8.05 9.91 1.72
N ASN A 62 -6.99 10.28 0.99
CA ASN A 62 -6.78 9.83 -0.38
C ASN A 62 -6.35 8.36 -0.42
N TRP A 63 -5.55 7.93 0.56
CA TRP A 63 -5.17 6.54 0.70
C TRP A 63 -6.38 5.65 0.93
N ILE A 64 -7.30 6.03 1.83
CA ILE A 64 -8.53 5.30 2.11
C ILE A 64 -9.41 5.22 0.85
N LYS A 65 -9.64 6.34 0.16
CA LYS A 65 -10.44 6.36 -1.08
C LYS A 65 -9.87 5.46 -2.18
N ARG A 66 -8.55 5.32 -2.24
CA ARG A 66 -7.86 4.60 -3.32
C ARG A 66 -7.56 3.14 -2.99
N TYR A 67 -7.15 2.85 -1.76
CA TYR A 67 -6.62 1.55 -1.33
C TYR A 67 -7.38 0.95 -0.15
N GLY A 68 -8.24 1.71 0.54
CA GLY A 68 -8.99 1.24 1.71
C GLY A 68 -9.90 0.05 1.44
N THR A 69 -10.25 -0.23 0.18
CA THR A 69 -10.97 -1.45 -0.24
C THR A 69 -10.03 -2.62 -0.54
N ALA A 70 -8.83 -2.33 -1.06
CA ALA A 70 -7.86 -3.34 -1.49
C ALA A 70 -7.12 -4.02 -0.32
N ALA A 71 -7.08 -3.33 0.82
CA ALA A 71 -6.54 -3.81 2.08
C ALA A 71 -7.45 -4.83 2.80
N SER A 72 -8.72 -4.91 2.42
CA SER A 72 -9.72 -5.76 3.06
C SER A 72 -9.84 -7.07 2.29
N ARG A 73 -8.83 -7.94 2.39
CA ARG A 73 -9.01 -9.34 2.04
C ARG A 73 -8.87 -10.17 3.32
N PRO A 74 -9.89 -10.97 3.69
CA PRO A 74 -9.87 -11.82 4.88
C PRO A 74 -8.81 -12.93 4.80
#